data_AF-A0A925EN49-F1
#
_entry.id   AF-A0A925EN49-F1
#
_cell.length_a   1.000
_cell.length_b   1.000
_cell.length_c   1.000
_cell.angle_alpha   90.00
_cell.angle_beta   90.00
_cell.angle_gamma   90.00
#
_symmetry.space_group_name_H-M   'P 1'
#
loop_
_entity.id
_entity.type
_entity.pdbx_description
1 polymer ?
#
loop_
_entity_poly.entity_id
_entity_poly.type
_entity_poly.pdbx_seq_one_letter_code
_entity_poly.pdbx_strand_id
1 'polypeptide(L)'
;MARQQTLEADFAAVIPQSWGSEPIQKRSSDAWSELVHYAQRNLENSDKYGESLSSYMRDVKPDYSRYFVPEVLTPFYGTEIWEELDEEQRIFLSQVRYAAFYNRVSSLENLACESNSLFAQQLPKNSSNVLRFYVNRETQEEYDHIWAFRNMSRAIELHLFGEPVFDVPGSGFDDQVNIKLFSYTRKLYRWAPKTMAMATYAIRGLRNATLKTAEETIINSKIVDPSLQHLTKMHFMDEARHTGMSYTTGKCMYDIANRSALCDFMILQYLKKPQQATHKLKKSGGYQEYIDLRNPIVRPRLLNHPIMRSKAARISAFLDSGEVATPFNKEIADRYMMRCRKNLEYMSPDFSEKAEKLLRSQPG
;
A
#
# COMPACT_ATOMS: atom_id res chain seq x y z
N MET A 1 -3.17 35.41 -5.48
CA MET A 1 -4.61 35.74 -5.46
C MET A 1 -5.30 35.40 -6.79
N ALA A 2 -4.83 35.88 -7.95
CA ALA A 2 -5.47 35.57 -9.25
C ALA A 2 -5.61 34.06 -9.57
N ARG A 3 -4.61 33.23 -9.23
CA ARG A 3 -4.64 31.76 -9.42
C ARG A 3 -5.58 31.01 -8.48
N GLN A 4 -5.97 31.65 -7.37
CA GLN A 4 -6.86 31.07 -6.35
C GLN A 4 -8.33 31.27 -6.75
N GLN A 5 -8.65 32.44 -7.32
CA GLN A 5 -9.98 32.74 -7.86
C GLN A 5 -10.35 31.88 -9.07
N THR A 6 -9.37 31.43 -9.87
CA THR A 6 -9.63 30.56 -11.04
C THR A 6 -10.07 29.16 -10.60
N LEU A 7 -9.43 28.60 -9.56
CA LEU A 7 -9.81 27.30 -9.02
C LEU A 7 -11.22 27.34 -8.41
N GLU A 8 -11.57 28.39 -7.68
CA GLU A 8 -12.92 28.55 -7.08
C GLU A 8 -14.02 28.65 -8.14
N ALA A 9 -13.76 29.36 -9.26
CA ALA A 9 -14.70 29.47 -10.37
C ALA A 9 -14.87 28.14 -11.14
N ASP A 10 -13.77 27.40 -11.36
CA ASP A 10 -13.80 26.09 -12.02
C ASP A 10 -14.55 25.04 -11.18
N PHE A 11 -14.50 25.14 -9.84
CA PHE A 11 -15.27 24.26 -8.95
C PHE A 11 -16.77 24.56 -8.94
N ALA A 12 -17.17 25.84 -9.02
CA ALA A 12 -18.58 26.24 -9.01
C ALA A 12 -19.34 25.82 -10.27
N ALA A 13 -18.65 25.75 -11.43
CA ALA A 13 -19.26 25.39 -12.71
C ALA A 13 -19.56 23.90 -12.89
N VAL A 14 -19.01 23.03 -12.04
CA VAL A 14 -19.09 21.56 -12.18
C VAL A 14 -20.16 20.93 -11.27
N ILE A 15 -20.88 21.72 -10.48
CA ILE A 15 -21.92 21.22 -9.57
C ILE A 15 -23.27 21.18 -10.30
N PRO A 16 -23.82 20.00 -10.65
CA PRO A 16 -25.11 19.93 -11.33
C PRO A 16 -26.26 20.29 -10.38
N GLN A 17 -27.19 21.13 -10.82
CA GLN A 17 -28.34 21.60 -10.03
C GLN A 17 -29.39 20.50 -9.70
N SER A 18 -29.27 19.30 -10.26
CA SER A 18 -30.33 18.28 -10.26
C SER A 18 -30.21 17.20 -9.18
N TRP A 19 -29.63 17.49 -8.02
CA TRP A 19 -29.28 16.46 -7.04
C TRP A 19 -30.39 16.33 -6.00
N GLY A 20 -31.02 15.15 -5.98
CA GLY A 20 -32.35 14.87 -5.41
C GLY A 20 -32.60 15.30 -3.96
N SER A 21 -33.88 15.55 -3.68
CA SER A 21 -34.46 16.23 -2.51
C SER A 21 -34.51 15.42 -1.20
N GLU A 22 -33.70 14.38 -1.02
CA GLU A 22 -33.65 13.73 0.31
C GLU A 22 -32.92 14.65 1.30
N PRO A 23 -33.44 14.85 2.52
CA PRO A 23 -32.81 15.73 3.49
C PRO A 23 -31.41 15.21 3.85
N ILE A 24 -30.39 15.99 3.51
CA ILE A 24 -28.95 15.73 3.71
C ILE A 24 -28.63 15.20 5.12
N GLN A 25 -29.40 15.63 6.12
CA GLN A 25 -29.24 15.22 7.51
C GLN A 25 -29.50 13.72 7.75
N LYS A 26 -30.54 13.12 7.15
CA LYS A 26 -30.89 11.71 7.38
C LYS A 26 -29.82 10.76 6.83
N ARG A 27 -29.39 11.00 5.58
CA ARG A 27 -28.31 10.23 4.93
C ARG A 27 -27.00 10.28 5.70
N SER A 28 -26.65 11.47 6.22
CA SER A 28 -25.43 11.61 7.02
C SER A 28 -25.50 10.80 8.31
N SER A 29 -26.66 10.72 8.96
CA SER A 29 -26.85 9.95 10.19
C SER A 29 -26.70 8.44 9.93
N ASP A 30 -27.33 7.94 8.87
CA ASP A 30 -27.28 6.51 8.52
C ASP A 30 -25.85 6.05 8.17
N ALA A 31 -25.11 6.87 7.41
CA ALA A 31 -23.71 6.61 7.08
C ALA A 31 -22.80 6.57 8.32
N TRP A 32 -22.97 7.51 9.26
CA TRP A 32 -22.21 7.48 10.51
C TRP A 32 -22.56 6.24 11.35
N SER A 33 -23.84 5.86 11.42
CA SER A 33 -24.26 4.66 12.14
C SER A 33 -23.68 3.39 11.51
N GLU A 34 -23.63 3.27 10.17
CA GLU A 34 -22.99 2.14 9.48
C GLU A 34 -21.50 2.03 9.86
N LEU A 35 -20.78 3.16 9.82
CA LEU A 35 -19.37 3.20 10.16
C LEU A 35 -19.11 2.83 11.62
N VAL A 36 -19.92 3.33 12.55
CA VAL A 36 -19.82 3.00 13.99
C VAL A 36 -20.08 1.52 14.23
N HIS A 37 -21.11 0.93 13.61
CA HIS A 37 -21.38 -0.50 13.74
C HIS A 37 -20.23 -1.35 13.17
N TYR A 38 -19.64 -0.94 12.04
CA TYR A 38 -18.50 -1.64 11.47
C TYR A 38 -17.28 -1.59 12.40
N ALA A 39 -16.95 -0.41 12.93
CA ALA A 39 -15.86 -0.23 13.89
C ALA A 39 -16.09 -1.05 15.18
N GLN A 40 -17.31 -1.01 15.73
CA GLN A 40 -17.69 -1.78 16.92
C GLN A 40 -17.48 -3.28 16.73
N ARG A 41 -17.95 -3.85 15.60
CA ARG A 41 -17.74 -5.27 15.30
C ARG A 41 -16.26 -5.64 15.19
N ASN A 42 -15.42 -4.77 14.64
CA ASN A 42 -13.98 -5.05 14.57
C ASN A 42 -13.30 -4.97 15.93
N LEU A 43 -13.74 -4.05 16.79
CA LEU A 43 -13.28 -3.97 18.18
C LEU A 43 -13.71 -5.21 18.96
N GLU A 44 -14.96 -5.64 18.88
CA GLU A 44 -15.46 -6.83 19.61
C GLU A 44 -14.81 -8.14 19.19
N ASN A 45 -14.33 -8.21 17.94
CA ASN A 45 -13.63 -9.39 17.45
C ASN A 45 -12.11 -9.29 17.66
N SER A 46 -11.58 -8.20 18.24
CA SER A 46 -10.13 -7.96 18.40
C SER A 46 -9.38 -9.15 18.97
N ASP A 47 -9.90 -9.66 20.08
CA ASP A 47 -9.22 -10.65 20.93
C ASP A 47 -9.19 -12.03 20.27
N LYS A 48 -9.96 -12.21 19.19
CA LYS A 48 -9.97 -13.45 18.40
C LYS A 48 -8.84 -13.52 17.38
N TYR A 49 -8.14 -12.41 17.14
CA TYR A 49 -7.15 -12.33 16.05
C TYR A 49 -5.72 -12.66 16.45
N GLY A 50 -5.51 -13.08 17.71
CA GLY A 50 -4.24 -13.68 18.16
C GLY A 50 -3.28 -12.69 18.80
N GLU A 51 -2.02 -13.11 18.89
CA GLU A 51 -0.93 -12.30 19.44
C GLU A 51 -0.57 -11.12 18.53
N SER A 52 0.07 -10.08 19.08
CA SER A 52 0.60 -8.98 18.26
C SER A 52 1.82 -9.45 17.46
N LEU A 53 2.08 -8.84 16.29
CA LEU A 53 3.27 -9.15 15.48
C LEU A 53 4.53 -8.91 16.30
N SER A 54 4.62 -7.84 17.09
CA SER A 54 5.79 -7.59 17.93
C SER A 54 6.00 -8.65 19.02
N SER A 55 4.92 -9.26 19.52
CA SER A 55 5.02 -10.37 20.48
C SER A 55 5.59 -11.60 19.78
N TYR A 56 4.98 -12.01 18.66
CA TYR A 56 5.43 -13.14 17.86
C TYR A 56 6.91 -12.99 17.47
N MET A 57 7.27 -11.80 16.98
CA MET A 57 8.62 -11.46 16.53
C MET A 57 9.74 -11.64 17.55
N ARG A 58 9.45 -11.63 18.85
CA ARG A 58 10.47 -11.87 19.89
C ARG A 58 11.06 -13.27 19.82
N ASP A 59 10.26 -14.22 19.34
CA ASP A 59 10.61 -15.64 19.30
C ASP A 59 10.93 -16.13 17.88
N VAL A 60 10.73 -15.29 16.86
CA VAL A 60 10.99 -15.65 15.46
C VAL A 60 12.48 -15.84 15.22
N LYS A 61 12.82 -17.00 14.65
CA LYS A 61 14.17 -17.34 14.18
C LYS A 61 14.06 -17.84 12.73
N PRO A 62 14.28 -16.97 11.74
CA PRO A 62 14.19 -17.37 10.34
C PRO A 62 15.23 -18.45 10.00
N ASP A 63 14.83 -19.45 9.21
CA ASP A 63 15.76 -20.41 8.62
C ASP A 63 16.41 -19.82 7.36
N TYR A 64 17.61 -19.29 7.50
CA TYR A 64 18.37 -18.68 6.40
C TYR A 64 18.80 -19.67 5.30
N SER A 65 18.54 -20.98 5.45
CA SER A 65 18.68 -21.94 4.36
C SER A 65 17.43 -22.03 3.46
N ARG A 66 16.39 -21.24 3.75
CA ARG A 66 15.13 -21.23 3.00
C ARG A 66 14.88 -19.89 2.30
N TYR A 67 13.97 -19.95 1.34
CA TYR A 67 13.40 -18.78 0.71
C TYR A 67 12.63 -17.93 1.74
N PHE A 68 12.78 -16.61 1.66
CA PHE A 68 11.95 -15.70 2.47
C PHE A 68 10.77 -15.13 1.67
N VAL A 69 10.88 -15.14 0.35
CA VAL A 69 9.77 -14.93 -0.58
C VAL A 69 9.80 -16.03 -1.65
N PRO A 70 8.68 -16.39 -2.28
CA PRO A 70 8.69 -17.36 -3.36
C PRO A 70 9.54 -16.87 -4.54
N GLU A 71 10.01 -17.80 -5.38
CA GLU A 71 10.82 -17.51 -6.56
C GLU A 71 10.18 -16.43 -7.44
N VAL A 72 8.86 -16.50 -7.66
CA VAL A 72 8.11 -15.54 -8.50
C VAL A 72 8.19 -14.09 -8.02
N LEU A 73 8.56 -13.85 -6.77
CA LEU A 73 8.77 -12.52 -6.19
C LEU A 73 10.25 -12.15 -6.05
N THR A 74 11.16 -13.09 -6.31
CA THR A 74 12.61 -12.95 -6.14
C THR A 74 13.22 -12.22 -7.35
N PRO A 75 14.18 -11.30 -7.14
CA PRO A 75 14.90 -10.65 -8.24
C PRO A 75 15.47 -11.63 -9.27
N PHE A 76 15.41 -11.19 -10.52
CA PHE A 76 15.78 -11.88 -11.75
C PHE A 76 14.87 -13.04 -12.17
N TYR A 77 13.87 -13.43 -11.38
CA TYR A 77 12.97 -14.53 -11.73
C TYR A 77 12.38 -14.39 -13.14
N GLY A 78 12.48 -15.46 -13.94
CA GLY A 78 12.02 -15.49 -15.33
C GLY A 78 12.94 -14.78 -16.34
N THR A 79 14.16 -14.40 -15.94
CA THR A 79 15.21 -13.86 -16.84
C THR A 79 16.33 -14.88 -17.06
N GLU A 80 17.18 -14.68 -18.07
CA GLU A 80 18.36 -15.52 -18.29
C GLU A 80 19.31 -15.54 -17.08
N ILE A 81 19.42 -14.43 -16.35
CA ILE A 81 20.26 -14.35 -15.15
C ILE A 81 19.79 -15.39 -14.12
N TRP A 82 18.47 -15.55 -13.94
CA TRP A 82 17.91 -16.47 -12.96
C TRP A 82 18.25 -17.93 -13.24
N GLU A 83 18.21 -18.32 -14.51
CA GLU A 83 18.58 -19.67 -14.95
C GLU A 83 20.05 -19.99 -14.65
N GLU A 84 20.89 -18.95 -14.59
CA GLU A 84 22.31 -19.09 -14.24
C GLU A 84 22.60 -19.06 -12.74
N LEU A 85 21.64 -18.68 -11.89
CA LEU A 85 21.82 -18.64 -10.44
C LEU A 85 21.75 -20.04 -9.85
N ASP A 86 22.68 -20.37 -8.95
CA ASP A 86 22.54 -21.53 -8.09
C ASP A 86 21.51 -21.29 -6.97
N GLU A 87 21.20 -22.35 -6.23
CA GLU A 87 20.17 -22.30 -5.17
C GLU A 87 20.54 -21.35 -4.03
N GLU A 88 21.81 -21.29 -3.64
CA GLU A 88 22.29 -20.38 -2.60
C GLU A 88 22.10 -18.91 -3.02
N GLN A 89 22.42 -18.58 -4.27
CA GLN A 89 22.21 -17.25 -4.85
C GLN A 89 20.73 -16.87 -4.92
N ARG A 90 19.84 -17.81 -5.28
CA ARG A 90 18.39 -17.57 -5.33
C ARG A 90 17.81 -17.35 -3.94
N ILE A 91 18.20 -18.17 -2.97
CA ILE A 91 17.83 -18.01 -1.56
C ILE A 91 18.30 -16.64 -1.06
N PHE A 92 19.57 -16.30 -1.27
CA PHE A 92 20.13 -15.00 -0.90
C PHE A 92 19.32 -13.85 -1.49
N LEU A 93 19.01 -13.87 -2.79
CA LEU A 93 18.19 -12.84 -3.41
C LEU A 93 16.76 -12.78 -2.87
N SER A 94 16.18 -13.91 -2.44
CA SER A 94 14.86 -13.94 -1.81
C SER A 94 14.88 -13.27 -0.42
N GLN A 95 16.00 -13.37 0.29
CA GLN A 95 16.18 -12.76 1.62
C GLN A 95 16.41 -11.26 1.49
N VAL A 96 17.27 -10.86 0.54
CA VAL A 96 17.40 -9.45 0.10
C VAL A 96 16.03 -8.91 -0.29
N ARG A 97 15.24 -9.73 -0.99
CA ARG A 97 13.88 -9.37 -1.40
C ARG A 97 12.99 -9.04 -0.23
N TYR A 98 12.93 -9.94 0.74
CA TYR A 98 12.10 -9.83 1.92
C TYR A 98 12.45 -8.58 2.76
N ALA A 99 13.74 -8.39 3.06
CA ALA A 99 14.20 -7.28 3.91
C ALA A 99 13.84 -5.91 3.32
N ALA A 100 14.07 -5.70 2.02
CA ALA A 100 13.74 -4.42 1.40
C ALA A 100 12.23 -4.24 1.17
N PHE A 101 11.50 -5.33 0.89
CA PHE A 101 10.03 -5.28 0.81
C PHE A 101 9.43 -4.81 2.13
N TYR A 102 9.81 -5.42 3.25
CA TYR A 102 9.22 -5.09 4.55
C TYR A 102 9.73 -3.78 5.16
N ASN A 103 10.98 -3.38 4.90
CA ASN A 103 11.42 -2.01 5.22
C ASN A 103 10.54 -0.95 4.52
N ARG A 104 10.20 -1.17 3.24
CA ARG A 104 9.28 -0.27 2.52
C ARG A 104 7.89 -0.28 3.13
N VAL A 105 7.36 -1.46 3.46
CA VAL A 105 6.06 -1.59 4.15
C VAL A 105 6.06 -0.74 5.41
N SER A 106 7.07 -0.87 6.27
CA SER A 106 7.19 -0.02 7.47
C SER A 106 7.20 1.47 7.17
N SER A 107 7.88 1.91 6.12
CA SER A 107 7.83 3.33 5.70
C SER A 107 6.43 3.77 5.29
N LEU A 108 5.66 2.90 4.63
CA LEU A 108 4.27 3.18 4.27
C LEU A 108 3.33 3.19 5.48
N GLU A 109 3.57 2.35 6.48
CA GLU A 109 2.80 2.30 7.72
C GLU A 109 2.99 3.57 8.57
N ASN A 110 4.16 4.22 8.50
CA ASN A 110 4.32 5.55 9.13
C ASN A 110 3.32 6.57 8.55
N LEU A 111 3.02 6.49 7.25
CA LEU A 111 2.00 7.34 6.62
C LEU A 111 0.59 6.94 7.06
N ALA A 112 0.36 5.65 7.28
CA ALA A 112 -0.89 5.17 7.85
C ALA A 112 -1.11 5.75 9.25
N CYS A 113 -0.12 5.70 10.14
CA CYS A 113 -0.19 6.29 11.48
C CYS A 113 -0.51 7.80 11.44
N GLU A 114 0.15 8.57 10.57
CA GLU A 114 -0.15 10.01 10.43
C GLU A 114 -1.57 10.23 9.89
N SER A 115 -2.00 9.43 8.92
CA SER A 115 -3.36 9.49 8.35
C SER A 115 -4.44 9.19 9.38
N ASN A 116 -4.23 8.16 10.21
CA ASN A 116 -5.12 7.78 11.30
C ASN A 116 -5.23 8.90 12.33
N SER A 117 -4.09 9.47 12.72
CA SER A 117 -4.03 10.60 13.64
C SER A 117 -4.80 11.81 13.12
N LEU A 118 -4.62 12.15 11.84
CA LEU A 118 -5.36 13.24 11.20
C LEU A 118 -6.85 12.95 11.12
N PHE A 119 -7.25 11.74 10.73
CA PHE A 119 -8.65 11.35 10.67
C PHE A 119 -9.33 11.44 12.04
N ALA A 120 -8.71 10.93 13.10
CA ALA A 120 -9.22 11.00 14.47
C ALA A 120 -9.45 12.45 14.94
N GLN A 121 -8.59 13.39 14.53
CA GLN A 121 -8.74 14.82 14.84
C GLN A 121 -9.91 15.47 14.08
N GLN A 122 -10.27 14.96 12.90
CA GLN A 122 -11.35 15.51 12.07
C GLN A 122 -12.73 14.91 12.37
N LEU A 123 -12.80 13.83 13.15
CA LEU A 123 -14.06 13.26 13.61
C LEU A 123 -14.86 14.33 14.39
N PRO A 124 -16.17 14.48 14.11
CA PRO A 124 -17.04 15.41 14.84
C PRO A 124 -16.92 15.25 16.37
N LYS A 125 -17.11 16.31 17.16
CA LYS A 125 -17.05 16.21 18.63
C LYS A 125 -18.08 15.23 19.21
N ASN A 126 -19.21 15.08 18.51
CA ASN A 126 -20.28 14.14 18.80
C ASN A 126 -20.14 12.79 18.06
N SER A 127 -19.02 12.53 17.39
CA SER A 127 -18.73 11.20 16.84
C SER A 127 -18.66 10.17 17.97
N SER A 128 -19.16 8.95 17.74
CA SER A 128 -19.04 7.87 18.71
C SER A 128 -17.58 7.64 19.13
N ASN A 129 -17.33 7.51 20.44
CA ASN A 129 -16.02 7.13 20.99
C ASN A 129 -15.48 5.84 20.35
N VAL A 130 -16.37 4.97 19.88
CA VAL A 130 -16.05 3.74 19.14
C VAL A 130 -15.13 4.01 17.94
N LEU A 131 -15.39 5.06 17.14
CA LEU A 131 -14.54 5.37 15.98
C LEU A 131 -13.14 5.83 16.40
N ARG A 132 -13.05 6.63 17.46
CA ARG A 132 -11.77 7.07 18.01
C ARG A 132 -10.97 5.87 18.56
N PHE A 133 -11.63 4.97 19.28
CA PHE A 133 -11.00 3.75 19.78
C PHE A 133 -10.51 2.85 18.65
N TYR A 134 -11.31 2.66 17.60
CA TYR A 134 -10.90 1.89 16.43
C TYR A 134 -9.65 2.49 15.77
N VAL A 135 -9.65 3.79 15.48
CA VAL A 135 -8.52 4.46 14.81
C VAL A 135 -7.27 4.45 15.66
N ASN A 136 -7.41 4.61 16.99
CA ASN A 136 -6.28 4.50 17.92
C ASN A 136 -5.70 3.07 17.93
N ARG A 137 -6.56 2.05 17.92
CA ARG A 137 -6.13 0.66 17.82
C ARG A 137 -5.42 0.39 16.50
N GLU A 138 -6.01 0.78 15.38
CA GLU A 138 -5.41 0.64 14.05
C GLU A 138 -4.03 1.31 14.04
N THR A 139 -3.90 2.50 14.61
CA THR A 139 -2.59 3.18 14.77
C THR A 139 -1.60 2.37 15.60
N GLN A 140 -2.05 1.69 16.65
CA GLN A 140 -1.20 0.83 17.47
C GLN A 140 -0.77 -0.44 16.72
N GLU A 141 -1.67 -1.04 15.93
CA GLU A 141 -1.37 -2.18 15.04
C GLU A 141 -0.32 -1.76 13.99
N GLU A 142 -0.47 -0.59 13.36
CA GLU A 142 0.52 -0.06 12.40
C GLU A 142 1.89 0.21 13.04
N TYR A 143 1.95 0.70 14.28
CA TYR A 143 3.22 0.80 15.02
C TYR A 143 3.84 -0.55 15.34
N ASP A 144 3.01 -1.55 15.61
CA ASP A 144 3.43 -2.93 15.86
C ASP A 144 4.07 -3.53 14.60
N HIS A 145 3.45 -3.33 13.44
CA HIS A 145 3.97 -3.73 12.14
C HIS A 145 5.31 -3.05 11.83
N ILE A 146 5.42 -1.73 12.01
CA ILE A 146 6.66 -0.97 11.80
C ILE A 146 7.78 -1.56 12.64
N TRP A 147 7.51 -1.82 13.93
CA TRP A 147 8.49 -2.38 14.83
C TRP A 147 8.91 -3.80 14.38
N ALA A 148 7.95 -4.67 14.09
CA ALA A 148 8.18 -6.04 13.67
C ALA A 148 9.04 -6.11 12.40
N PHE A 149 8.65 -5.38 11.36
CA PHE A 149 9.28 -5.41 10.06
C PHE A 149 10.65 -4.73 10.04
N ARG A 150 10.85 -3.64 10.78
CA ARG A 150 12.18 -3.04 10.91
C ARG A 150 13.14 -3.96 11.66
N ASN A 151 12.72 -4.58 12.76
CA ASN A 151 13.59 -5.48 13.51
C ASN A 151 13.93 -6.75 12.69
N MET A 152 12.94 -7.33 12.01
CA MET A 152 13.17 -8.47 11.13
C MET A 152 14.12 -8.11 10.00
N SER A 153 13.84 -7.03 9.27
CA SER A 153 14.67 -6.62 8.13
C SER A 153 16.08 -6.27 8.58
N ARG A 154 16.24 -5.58 9.72
CA ARG A 154 17.53 -5.28 10.32
C ARG A 154 18.33 -6.55 10.65
N ALA A 155 17.69 -7.56 11.22
CA ALA A 155 18.33 -8.84 11.54
C ALA A 155 18.81 -9.54 10.27
N ILE A 156 17.98 -9.55 9.22
CA ILE A 156 18.32 -10.11 7.91
C ILE A 156 19.48 -9.33 7.29
N GLU A 157 19.44 -8.00 7.29
CA GLU A 157 20.50 -7.16 6.73
C GLU A 157 21.84 -7.36 7.46
N LEU A 158 21.83 -7.50 8.79
CA LEU A 158 23.03 -7.85 9.55
C LEU A 158 23.57 -9.23 9.16
N HIS A 159 22.69 -10.20 8.94
CA HIS A 159 23.09 -11.53 8.50
C HIS A 159 23.70 -11.51 7.10
N LEU A 160 23.07 -10.81 6.16
CA LEU A 160 23.46 -10.79 4.74
C LEU A 160 24.64 -9.86 4.47
N PHE A 161 24.71 -8.71 5.11
CA PHE A 161 25.63 -7.63 4.72
C PHE A 161 26.56 -7.20 5.87
N GLY A 162 26.29 -7.65 7.10
CA GLY A 162 27.00 -7.17 8.30
C GLY A 162 26.60 -5.77 8.77
N GLU A 163 25.74 -5.07 8.03
CA GLU A 163 25.32 -3.69 8.28
C GLU A 163 23.91 -3.42 7.71
N PRO A 164 23.22 -2.36 8.16
CA PRO A 164 21.94 -1.98 7.55
C PRO A 164 22.18 -1.32 6.19
N VAL A 165 21.38 -1.72 5.21
CA VAL A 165 21.47 -1.35 3.80
C VAL A 165 20.20 -0.64 3.32
N PHE A 166 19.05 -1.12 3.75
CA PHE A 166 17.73 -0.62 3.35
C PHE A 166 17.14 0.35 4.36
N ASP A 167 17.51 0.21 5.64
CA ASP A 167 17.12 1.14 6.72
C ASP A 167 17.99 2.40 6.73
N VAL A 168 18.07 3.10 5.59
CA VAL A 168 18.78 4.38 5.47
C VAL A 168 17.76 5.50 5.26
N PRO A 169 17.54 6.38 6.26
CA PRO A 169 16.58 7.47 6.18
C PRO A 169 16.76 8.33 4.92
N GLY A 170 15.71 8.49 4.12
CA GLY A 170 15.70 9.39 2.95
C GLY A 170 16.35 8.85 1.68
N SER A 171 16.79 7.58 1.68
CA SER A 171 17.46 6.95 0.54
C SER A 171 16.51 6.33 -0.49
N GLY A 172 15.23 6.14 -0.13
CA GLY A 172 14.21 5.60 -1.03
C GLY A 172 13.61 6.67 -1.94
N PHE A 173 13.46 6.37 -3.24
CA PHE A 173 12.60 7.14 -4.16
C PHE A 173 11.21 7.39 -3.56
N ASP A 174 10.71 6.40 -2.82
CA ASP A 174 9.44 6.44 -2.13
C ASP A 174 9.40 7.36 -0.93
N ASP A 175 10.46 7.50 -0.13
CA ASP A 175 10.49 8.48 0.95
C ASP A 175 10.35 9.89 0.37
N GLN A 176 11.02 10.18 -0.75
CA GLN A 176 10.90 11.48 -1.40
C GLN A 176 9.55 11.71 -2.07
N VAL A 177 8.97 10.69 -2.72
CA VAL A 177 7.64 10.79 -3.33
C VAL A 177 6.57 10.90 -2.25
N ASN A 178 6.67 10.12 -1.17
CA ASN A 178 5.75 10.17 -0.05
C ASN A 178 5.90 11.50 0.68
N ILE A 179 7.11 11.99 0.99
CA ILE A 179 7.31 13.34 1.56
C ILE A 179 6.71 14.43 0.66
N LYS A 180 6.91 14.36 -0.67
CA LYS A 180 6.33 15.33 -1.60
C LYS A 180 4.81 15.22 -1.65
N LEU A 181 4.26 14.02 -1.84
CA LEU A 181 2.83 13.77 -1.84
C LEU A 181 2.22 14.23 -0.52
N PHE A 182 2.89 13.96 0.60
CA PHE A 182 2.46 14.37 1.92
C PHE A 182 2.55 15.88 2.15
N SER A 183 3.56 16.55 1.59
CA SER A 183 3.63 18.02 1.61
C SER A 183 2.50 18.65 0.80
N TYR A 184 2.09 18.02 -0.31
CA TYR A 184 0.94 18.44 -1.11
C TYR A 184 -0.38 18.12 -0.41
N THR A 185 -0.53 16.92 0.15
CA THR A 185 -1.73 16.57 0.92
C THR A 185 -1.82 17.47 2.12
N ARG A 186 -0.77 17.71 2.91
CA ARG A 186 -0.77 18.61 4.08
C ARG A 186 -1.17 20.04 3.71
N LYS A 187 -0.77 20.53 2.53
CA LYS A 187 -1.27 21.79 1.98
C LYS A 187 -2.78 21.69 1.72
N LEU A 188 -3.25 20.67 1.00
CA LEU A 188 -4.68 20.45 0.73
C LEU A 188 -5.50 20.21 2.02
N TYR A 189 -4.93 19.58 3.04
CA TYR A 189 -5.53 19.35 4.36
C TYR A 189 -5.81 20.68 5.06
N ARG A 190 -5.03 21.75 4.83
CA ARG A 190 -5.35 23.07 5.37
C ARG A 190 -6.59 23.69 4.74
N TRP A 191 -6.91 23.32 3.49
CA TRP A 191 -8.05 23.87 2.74
C TRP A 191 -9.31 23.02 2.88
N ALA A 192 -9.18 21.71 3.00
CA ALA A 192 -10.29 20.77 3.12
C ALA A 192 -9.92 19.58 4.03
N PRO A 193 -9.71 19.82 5.34
CA PRO A 193 -9.13 18.82 6.25
C PRO A 193 -9.98 17.56 6.36
N LYS A 194 -11.31 17.71 6.38
CA LYS A 194 -12.25 16.58 6.34
C LYS A 194 -12.10 15.81 5.03
N THR A 195 -12.23 16.46 3.88
CA THR A 195 -12.16 15.79 2.56
C THR A 195 -10.84 15.06 2.33
N MET A 196 -9.74 15.64 2.80
CA MET A 196 -8.42 15.03 2.65
C MET A 196 -8.20 13.85 3.59
N ALA A 197 -8.63 13.93 4.86
CA ALA A 197 -8.59 12.80 5.79
C ALA A 197 -9.32 11.57 5.21
N MET A 198 -10.47 11.85 4.62
CA MET A 198 -11.37 10.85 4.06
C MET A 198 -10.83 10.25 2.77
N ALA A 199 -10.25 11.07 1.88
CA ALA A 199 -9.64 10.58 0.66
C ALA A 199 -8.32 9.84 0.92
N THR A 200 -7.55 10.21 1.94
CA THR A 200 -6.36 9.45 2.35
C THR A 200 -6.73 8.05 2.83
N TYR A 201 -7.81 7.90 3.60
CA TYR A 201 -8.34 6.58 3.97
C TYR A 201 -8.80 5.76 2.75
N ALA A 202 -9.49 6.37 1.78
CA ALA A 202 -9.86 5.68 0.53
C ALA A 202 -8.63 5.27 -0.31
N ILE A 203 -7.59 6.10 -0.34
CA ILE A 203 -6.32 5.78 -1.02
C ILE A 203 -5.63 4.59 -0.34
N ARG A 204 -5.68 4.48 0.99
CA ARG A 204 -5.10 3.34 1.71
C ARG A 204 -5.70 2.00 1.28
N GLY A 205 -7.02 1.90 1.14
CA GLY A 205 -7.69 0.65 0.73
C GLY A 205 -7.21 0.05 -0.60
N LEU A 206 -6.90 0.89 -1.59
CA LEU A 206 -6.41 0.44 -2.91
C LEU A 206 -4.88 0.17 -2.92
N ARG A 207 -4.11 0.85 -2.05
CA ARG A 207 -2.69 0.50 -1.80
C ARG A 207 -2.58 -0.85 -1.11
N ASN A 208 -3.48 -1.14 -0.17
CA ASN A 208 -3.49 -2.43 0.51
C ASN A 208 -3.71 -3.59 -0.48
N ALA A 209 -4.51 -3.41 -1.52
CA ALA A 209 -4.77 -4.46 -2.52
C ALA A 209 -3.52 -4.94 -3.28
N THR A 210 -2.55 -4.08 -3.61
CA THR A 210 -1.29 -4.53 -4.25
C THR A 210 -0.43 -5.31 -3.28
N LEU A 211 -0.25 -4.76 -2.07
CA LEU A 211 0.55 -5.36 -1.02
C LEU A 211 0.03 -6.75 -0.65
N LYS A 212 -1.28 -6.87 -0.47
CA LYS A 212 -1.92 -8.15 -0.12
C LYS A 212 -1.73 -9.23 -1.18
N THR A 213 -1.60 -8.88 -2.47
CA THR A 213 -1.37 -9.90 -3.52
C THR A 213 0.04 -10.50 -3.42
N ALA A 214 1.05 -9.68 -3.11
CA ALA A 214 2.41 -10.18 -2.85
C ALA A 214 2.44 -11.06 -1.60
N GLU A 215 1.82 -10.61 -0.51
CA GLU A 215 1.80 -11.34 0.75
C GLU A 215 1.01 -12.65 0.70
N GLU A 216 -0.11 -12.69 -0.02
CA GLU A 216 -0.84 -13.92 -0.27
C GLU A 216 0.03 -14.96 -1.02
N THR A 217 0.90 -14.50 -1.91
CA THR A 217 1.85 -15.38 -2.62
C THR A 217 2.91 -15.93 -1.64
N ILE A 218 3.35 -15.13 -0.66
CA ILE A 218 4.26 -15.57 0.42
C ILE A 218 3.56 -16.60 1.33
N ILE A 219 2.36 -16.28 1.81
CA ILE A 219 1.57 -17.10 2.74
C ILE A 219 1.27 -18.49 2.16
N ASN A 220 0.94 -18.56 0.87
CA ASN A 220 0.56 -19.82 0.22
C ASN A 220 1.76 -20.58 -0.39
N SER A 221 2.97 -20.06 -0.26
CA SER A 221 4.16 -20.74 -0.75
C SER A 221 4.45 -22.02 0.06
N LYS A 222 5.11 -23.00 -0.56
CA LYS A 222 5.59 -24.21 0.15
C LYS A 222 7.07 -24.15 0.49
N ILE A 223 7.80 -23.26 -0.18
CA ILE A 223 9.26 -23.15 -0.06
C ILE A 223 9.68 -22.08 0.94
N VAL A 224 8.80 -21.12 1.22
CA VAL A 224 9.09 -20.02 2.14
C VAL A 224 9.21 -20.52 3.58
N ASP A 225 10.10 -19.91 4.34
CA ASP A 225 10.23 -20.11 5.78
C ASP A 225 8.88 -19.97 6.52
N PRO A 226 8.41 -21.00 7.25
CA PRO A 226 7.10 -20.99 7.90
C PRO A 226 6.91 -19.87 8.93
N SER A 227 7.97 -19.43 9.61
CA SER A 227 7.87 -18.36 10.60
C SER A 227 7.61 -17.01 9.93
N LEU A 228 8.26 -16.77 8.78
CA LEU A 228 8.00 -15.59 7.96
C LEU A 228 6.64 -15.63 7.28
N GLN A 229 6.16 -16.82 6.88
CA GLN A 229 4.77 -16.97 6.39
C GLN A 229 3.76 -16.62 7.47
N HIS A 230 4.00 -17.04 8.71
CA HIS A 230 3.12 -16.73 9.83
C HIS A 230 3.11 -15.23 10.12
N LEU A 231 4.28 -14.59 10.22
CA LEU A 231 4.41 -13.15 10.39
C LEU A 231 3.66 -12.38 9.28
N THR A 232 3.87 -12.78 8.02
CA THR A 232 3.18 -12.20 6.86
C THR A 232 1.67 -12.41 6.95
N LYS A 233 1.21 -13.57 7.42
CA LYS A 233 -0.21 -13.87 7.59
C LYS A 233 -0.87 -13.01 8.66
N MET A 234 -0.19 -12.78 9.78
CA MET A 234 -0.70 -11.91 10.85
C MET A 234 -0.91 -10.49 10.30
N HIS A 235 0.11 -9.92 9.66
CA HIS A 235 0.00 -8.62 8.99
C HIS A 235 -1.10 -8.59 7.92
N PHE A 236 -1.20 -9.65 7.11
CA PHE A 236 -2.25 -9.77 6.10
C PHE A 236 -3.65 -9.68 6.72
N MET A 237 -3.87 -10.34 7.86
CA MET A 237 -5.14 -10.35 8.57
C MET A 237 -5.50 -8.99 9.17
N ASP A 238 -4.52 -8.24 9.66
CA ASP A 238 -4.71 -6.90 10.21
C ASP A 238 -5.10 -5.92 9.10
N GLU A 239 -4.33 -5.90 8.02
CA GLU A 239 -4.63 -5.05 6.88
C GLU A 239 -5.92 -5.41 6.14
N ALA A 240 -6.38 -6.66 6.19
CA ALA A 240 -7.69 -7.02 5.66
C ALA A 240 -8.79 -6.25 6.41
N ARG A 241 -8.65 -6.08 7.74
CA ARG A 241 -9.56 -5.27 8.56
C ARG A 241 -9.40 -3.79 8.25
N HIS A 242 -8.16 -3.29 8.16
CA HIS A 242 -7.87 -1.88 7.84
C HIS A 242 -8.43 -1.50 6.47
N THR A 243 -8.36 -2.42 5.50
CA THR A 243 -8.95 -2.25 4.16
C THR A 243 -10.45 -2.15 4.24
N GLY A 244 -11.12 -3.03 4.99
CA GLY A 244 -12.56 -2.98 5.16
C GLY A 244 -13.04 -1.71 5.87
N MET A 245 -12.30 -1.22 6.88
CA MET A 245 -12.61 0.07 7.51
C MET A 245 -12.38 1.23 6.55
N SER A 246 -11.26 1.24 5.84
CA SER A 246 -10.92 2.26 4.85
C SER A 246 -11.97 2.37 3.76
N TYR A 247 -12.43 1.21 3.28
CA TYR A 247 -13.53 1.12 2.33
C TYR A 247 -14.84 1.67 2.90
N THR A 248 -15.26 1.20 4.08
CA THR A 248 -16.52 1.62 4.72
C THR A 248 -16.50 3.11 5.02
N THR A 249 -15.37 3.63 5.49
CA THR A 249 -15.15 5.07 5.70
C THR A 249 -15.29 5.80 4.37
N GLY A 250 -14.59 5.38 3.32
CA GLY A 250 -14.68 6.00 1.99
C GLY A 250 -16.12 6.07 1.46
N LYS A 251 -16.87 4.97 1.58
CA LYS A 251 -18.30 4.90 1.20
C LYS A 251 -19.15 5.88 2.03
N CYS A 252 -19.10 5.78 3.36
CA CYS A 252 -19.90 6.64 4.24
C CYS A 252 -19.60 8.12 3.99
N MET A 253 -18.34 8.45 3.73
CA MET A 253 -17.92 9.82 3.45
C MET A 253 -18.33 10.30 2.06
N TYR A 254 -18.40 9.42 1.06
CA TYR A 254 -19.00 9.74 -0.24
C TYR A 254 -20.47 10.16 -0.10
N ASP A 255 -21.21 9.42 0.73
CA ASP A 255 -22.62 9.70 1.01
C ASP A 255 -22.79 11.01 1.81
N ILE A 256 -21.90 11.30 2.77
CA ILE A 256 -21.91 12.53 3.57
C ILE A 256 -21.49 13.76 2.76
N ALA A 257 -20.46 13.64 1.90
CA ALA A 257 -19.92 14.75 1.12
C ALA A 257 -20.84 15.19 -0.04
N ASN A 258 -22.08 14.69 -0.05
CA ASN A 258 -23.12 14.98 -1.02
C ASN A 258 -22.60 14.86 -2.46
N ARG A 259 -21.89 13.77 -2.75
CA ARG A 259 -21.29 13.44 -4.05
C ARG A 259 -20.45 14.57 -4.69
N SER A 260 -19.89 15.52 -3.92
CA SER A 260 -19.27 16.71 -4.52
C SER A 260 -18.29 16.40 -5.66
N ALA A 261 -18.18 17.29 -6.66
CA ALA A 261 -17.24 17.18 -7.76
C ALA A 261 -15.79 16.96 -7.30
N LEU A 262 -15.45 17.35 -6.05
CA LEU A 262 -14.17 17.07 -5.43
C LEU A 262 -14.02 15.59 -5.00
N CYS A 263 -15.05 14.96 -4.44
CA CYS A 263 -15.04 13.52 -4.15
C CYS A 263 -14.99 12.71 -5.45
N ASP A 264 -15.81 13.07 -6.44
CA ASP A 264 -15.75 12.45 -7.77
C ASP A 264 -14.37 12.69 -8.40
N PHE A 265 -13.80 13.90 -8.35
CA PHE A 265 -12.45 14.17 -8.86
C PHE A 265 -11.37 13.37 -8.13
N MET A 266 -11.41 13.28 -6.80
CA MET A 266 -10.40 12.55 -6.04
C MET A 266 -10.46 11.06 -6.34
N ILE A 267 -11.66 10.49 -6.41
CA ILE A 267 -11.87 9.11 -6.84
C ILE A 267 -11.45 8.94 -8.30
N LEU A 268 -11.84 9.82 -9.22
CA LEU A 268 -11.55 9.70 -10.66
C LEU A 268 -10.06 9.90 -10.96
N GLN A 269 -9.38 10.83 -10.29
CA GLN A 269 -7.92 10.92 -10.33
C GLN A 269 -7.29 9.66 -9.75
N TYR A 270 -7.93 9.05 -8.76
CA TYR A 270 -7.47 7.81 -8.16
C TYR A 270 -7.82 6.54 -8.95
N LEU A 271 -8.73 6.58 -9.92
CA LEU A 271 -8.97 5.52 -10.90
C LEU A 271 -8.13 5.72 -12.17
N LYS A 272 -7.90 6.99 -12.55
CA LYS A 272 -6.95 7.36 -13.59
C LYS A 272 -5.52 7.02 -13.21
N LYS A 273 -5.14 7.12 -11.92
CA LYS A 273 -3.78 6.83 -11.47
C LYS A 273 -3.38 5.35 -11.57
N PRO A 274 -4.22 4.35 -11.27
CA PRO A 274 -3.95 2.95 -11.56
C PRO A 274 -3.73 2.72 -13.05
N GLN A 275 -4.53 3.30 -13.96
CA GLN A 275 -4.32 3.16 -15.41
C GLN A 275 -3.12 3.96 -15.94
N GLN A 276 -2.88 5.18 -15.46
CA GLN A 276 -1.69 5.98 -15.78
C GLN A 276 -0.43 5.40 -15.15
N ALA A 277 -0.54 4.81 -13.97
CA ALA A 277 0.46 3.93 -13.39
C ALA A 277 0.59 2.75 -14.35
N THR A 278 -0.46 2.03 -14.77
CA THR A 278 -0.36 0.88 -15.70
C THR A 278 0.29 1.27 -17.03
N HIS A 279 0.03 2.47 -17.55
CA HIS A 279 0.60 2.99 -18.80
C HIS A 279 2.04 3.48 -18.60
N LYS A 280 2.36 4.14 -17.49
CA LYS A 280 3.74 4.43 -17.08
C LYS A 280 4.51 3.15 -16.74
N LEU A 281 3.87 2.16 -16.15
CA LEU A 281 4.35 0.82 -15.75
C LEU A 281 4.67 0.02 -17.02
N LYS A 282 3.81 0.05 -18.05
CA LYS A 282 4.12 -0.53 -19.37
C LYS A 282 5.31 0.16 -20.04
N LYS A 283 5.47 1.48 -19.86
CA LYS A 283 6.61 2.25 -20.42
C LYS A 283 7.87 2.24 -19.55
N SER A 284 7.78 1.92 -18.26
CA SER A 284 8.88 1.90 -17.29
C SER A 284 9.30 0.49 -16.88
N GLY A 285 8.76 -0.54 -17.52
CA GLY A 285 9.16 -1.95 -17.36
C GLY A 285 8.46 -2.76 -16.26
N GLY A 286 7.32 -2.33 -15.73
CA GLY A 286 6.59 -3.03 -14.68
C GLY A 286 6.89 -2.50 -13.28
N TYR A 287 6.21 -3.04 -12.28
CA TYR A 287 6.27 -2.62 -10.87
C TYR A 287 7.72 -2.68 -10.34
N GLN A 288 8.47 -1.59 -10.51
CA GLN A 288 9.78 -1.33 -9.87
C GLN A 288 9.65 -1.10 -8.36
N GLU A 289 8.45 -1.20 -7.80
CA GLU A 289 8.09 -0.61 -6.51
C GLU A 289 8.61 -1.35 -5.28
N TYR A 290 9.44 -2.38 -5.37
CA TYR A 290 9.70 -3.17 -4.17
C TYR A 290 11.17 -3.34 -3.83
N ILE A 291 12.10 -3.30 -4.79
CA ILE A 291 13.53 -3.05 -4.56
C ILE A 291 14.11 -2.40 -5.81
N ASP A 292 14.63 -1.19 -5.69
CA ASP A 292 15.48 -0.65 -6.75
C ASP A 292 16.90 -1.17 -6.55
N LEU A 293 17.22 -2.29 -7.22
CA LEU A 293 18.58 -2.85 -7.21
C LEU A 293 19.60 -1.92 -7.89
N ARG A 294 19.17 -0.83 -8.53
CA ARG A 294 20.04 0.23 -9.05
C ARG A 294 20.34 1.31 -8.01
N ASN A 295 19.70 1.26 -6.84
CA ASN A 295 19.95 2.20 -5.75
C ASN A 295 21.47 2.23 -5.45
N PRO A 296 22.09 3.41 -5.37
CA PRO A 296 23.54 3.54 -5.23
C PRO A 296 24.10 2.99 -3.90
N ILE A 297 23.25 2.75 -2.91
CA ILE A 297 23.60 2.11 -1.63
C ILE A 297 23.49 0.59 -1.74
N VAL A 298 22.39 0.10 -2.34
CA VAL A 298 22.08 -1.34 -2.44
C VAL A 298 22.96 -2.02 -3.49
N ARG A 299 23.09 -1.40 -4.66
CA ARG A 299 23.76 -2.00 -5.83
C ARG A 299 25.20 -2.41 -5.52
N PRO A 300 26.08 -1.56 -4.97
CA PRO A 300 27.46 -1.95 -4.71
C PRO A 300 27.55 -3.08 -3.67
N ARG A 301 26.69 -3.08 -2.66
CA ARG A 301 26.67 -4.10 -1.62
C ARG A 301 26.24 -5.45 -2.17
N LEU A 302 25.19 -5.46 -2.99
CA LEU A 302 24.74 -6.67 -3.69
C LEU A 302 25.86 -7.22 -4.59
N LEU A 303 26.44 -6.39 -5.45
CA LEU A 303 27.41 -6.83 -6.46
C LEU A 303 28.75 -7.27 -5.85
N ASN A 304 29.15 -6.70 -4.70
CA ASN A 304 30.39 -7.07 -4.02
C ASN A 304 30.24 -8.24 -3.04
N HIS A 305 28.99 -8.64 -2.74
CA HIS A 305 28.70 -9.74 -1.81
C HIS A 305 29.33 -11.05 -2.31
N PRO A 306 29.98 -11.86 -1.45
CA PRO A 306 30.65 -13.10 -1.87
C PRO A 306 29.77 -14.04 -2.68
N ILE A 307 28.50 -14.23 -2.28
CA ILE A 307 27.53 -15.10 -2.97
C ILE A 307 27.24 -14.62 -4.41
N MET A 308 27.18 -13.30 -4.64
CA MET A 308 26.80 -12.73 -5.94
C MET A 308 27.99 -12.37 -6.83
N ARG A 309 29.22 -12.38 -6.29
CA ARG A 309 30.41 -11.85 -6.96
C ARG A 309 30.67 -12.50 -8.31
N SER A 310 30.42 -13.81 -8.44
CA SER A 310 30.59 -14.55 -9.70
C SER A 310 29.63 -14.10 -10.80
N LYS A 311 28.50 -13.47 -10.44
CA LYS A 311 27.46 -12.98 -11.36
C LYS A 311 27.42 -11.45 -11.46
N ALA A 312 28.28 -10.75 -10.74
CA ALA A 312 28.22 -9.29 -10.58
C ALA A 312 28.25 -8.52 -11.91
N ALA A 313 29.12 -8.90 -12.85
CA ALA A 313 29.22 -8.22 -14.14
C ALA A 313 27.94 -8.36 -14.98
N ARG A 314 27.36 -9.57 -15.03
CA ARG A 314 26.11 -9.86 -15.75
C ARG A 314 24.93 -9.12 -15.13
N ILE A 315 24.81 -9.16 -13.80
CA ILE A 315 23.78 -8.43 -13.06
C ILE A 315 23.92 -6.92 -13.27
N SER A 316 25.14 -6.39 -13.21
CA SER A 316 25.40 -4.98 -13.47
C SER A 316 24.92 -4.57 -14.86
N ALA A 317 25.32 -5.32 -15.90
CA ALA A 317 24.92 -5.05 -17.28
C ALA A 317 23.39 -5.10 -17.46
N PHE A 318 22.72 -6.08 -16.84
CA PHE A 318 21.26 -6.16 -16.86
C PHE A 318 20.61 -4.95 -16.17
N LEU A 319 21.10 -4.55 -15.00
CA LEU A 319 20.57 -3.37 -14.30
C LEU A 319 20.79 -2.07 -15.09
N ASP A 320 21.89 -1.96 -15.82
CA ASP A 320 22.20 -0.81 -16.68
C ASP A 320 21.36 -0.76 -17.96
N SER A 321 20.88 -1.91 -18.46
CA SER A 321 19.99 -1.98 -19.62
C SER A 321 18.63 -1.32 -19.39
N GLY A 322 18.23 -1.13 -18.13
CA GLY A 322 16.91 -0.65 -17.76
C GLY A 322 15.82 -1.72 -17.78
N GLU A 323 16.15 -2.97 -18.11
CA GLU A 323 15.27 -4.12 -17.94
C GLU A 323 14.87 -4.31 -16.47
N VAL A 324 13.70 -4.91 -16.27
CA VAL A 324 13.13 -5.04 -14.93
C VAL A 324 13.44 -6.41 -14.36
N ALA A 325 14.17 -6.38 -13.24
CA ALA A 325 14.69 -7.57 -12.58
C ALA A 325 13.60 -8.52 -12.11
N THR A 326 12.41 -8.04 -11.77
CA THR A 326 11.26 -8.89 -11.47
C THR A 326 10.17 -8.53 -12.44
N PRO A 327 10.00 -9.26 -13.57
CA PRO A 327 8.82 -9.08 -14.40
C PRO A 327 7.63 -9.31 -13.48
N PHE A 328 6.98 -8.22 -13.08
CA PHE A 328 5.81 -8.29 -12.22
C PHE A 328 4.79 -9.10 -13.01
N ASN A 329 4.61 -10.36 -12.60
CA ASN A 329 3.91 -11.35 -13.41
C ASN A 329 2.58 -10.75 -13.81
N LYS A 330 2.30 -10.73 -15.12
CA LYS A 330 1.03 -10.24 -15.68
C LYS A 330 -0.16 -10.82 -14.90
N GLU A 331 -0.06 -12.07 -14.45
CA GLU A 331 -1.05 -12.72 -13.61
C GLU A 331 -1.27 -12.06 -12.24
N ILE A 332 -0.20 -11.59 -11.58
CA ILE A 332 -0.30 -10.84 -10.31
C ILE A 332 -0.95 -9.48 -10.56
N ALA A 333 -0.56 -8.79 -11.64
CA ALA A 333 -1.19 -7.54 -12.05
C ALA A 333 -2.67 -7.74 -12.42
N ASP A 334 -3.00 -8.80 -13.14
CA ASP A 334 -4.37 -9.14 -13.55
C ASP A 334 -5.23 -9.50 -12.33
N ARG A 335 -4.70 -10.29 -11.37
CA ARG A 335 -5.36 -10.56 -10.08
C ARG A 335 -5.60 -9.29 -9.28
N TYR A 336 -4.62 -8.39 -9.24
CA TYR A 336 -4.78 -7.07 -8.62
C TYR A 336 -5.93 -6.28 -9.28
N MET A 337 -5.91 -6.16 -10.61
CA MET A 337 -6.93 -5.41 -11.35
C MET A 337 -8.32 -6.03 -11.20
N MET A 338 -8.42 -7.36 -11.16
CA MET A 338 -9.68 -8.07 -10.90
C MET A 338 -10.22 -7.73 -9.50
N ARG A 339 -9.38 -7.73 -8.46
CA ARG A 339 -9.79 -7.35 -7.10
C ARG A 339 -10.19 -5.88 -7.00
N CYS A 340 -9.45 -4.98 -7.65
CA CYS A 340 -9.83 -3.58 -7.74
C CYS A 340 -11.21 -3.42 -8.38
N ARG A 341 -11.48 -4.09 -9.52
CA ARG A 341 -12.79 -4.05 -10.19
C ARG A 341 -13.90 -4.58 -9.27
N LYS A 342 -13.69 -5.75 -8.66
CA LYS A 342 -14.66 -6.34 -7.74
C LYS A 342 -14.97 -5.42 -6.56
N ASN A 343 -13.94 -4.77 -5.98
CA ASN A 343 -14.14 -3.79 -4.92
C ASN A 343 -14.90 -2.54 -5.39
N LEU A 344 -14.70 -2.11 -6.64
CA LEU A 344 -15.42 -0.98 -7.23
C LEU A 344 -16.88 -1.31 -7.56
N GLU A 345 -17.19 -2.55 -7.94
CA GLU A 345 -18.55 -3.06 -8.15
C GLU A 345 -19.39 -2.97 -6.86
N TYR A 346 -18.76 -3.07 -5.68
CA TYR A 346 -19.45 -2.95 -4.40
C TYR A 346 -19.69 -1.50 -3.95
N MET A 347 -19.04 -0.49 -4.55
CA MET A 347 -19.15 0.90 -4.08
C MET A 347 -20.47 1.57 -4.46
N SER A 348 -21.04 1.24 -5.64
CA SER A 348 -22.41 1.59 -6.08
C SER A 348 -22.57 1.26 -7.58
N PRO A 349 -23.73 0.75 -8.05
CA PRO A 349 -23.98 0.51 -9.48
C PRO A 349 -23.80 1.77 -10.36
N ASP A 350 -24.30 2.93 -9.90
CA ASP A 350 -24.14 4.24 -10.56
C ASP A 350 -22.66 4.63 -10.71
N PHE A 351 -21.87 4.24 -9.72
CA PHE A 351 -20.45 4.56 -9.62
C PHE A 351 -19.61 3.65 -10.51
N SER A 352 -19.91 2.34 -10.52
CA SER A 352 -19.26 1.37 -11.40
C SER A 352 -19.51 1.68 -12.87
N GLU A 353 -20.73 2.07 -13.26
CA GLU A 353 -21.03 2.46 -14.64
C GLU A 353 -20.26 3.73 -15.07
N LYS A 354 -20.18 4.74 -14.20
CA LYS A 354 -19.39 5.96 -14.45
C LYS A 354 -17.89 5.68 -14.53
N ALA A 355 -17.37 4.85 -13.62
CA ALA A 355 -15.99 4.41 -13.65
C ALA A 355 -15.71 3.65 -14.96
N GLU A 356 -16.53 2.67 -15.33
CA GLU A 356 -16.38 1.90 -16.57
C GLU A 356 -16.43 2.78 -17.83
N LYS A 357 -17.38 3.71 -17.94
CA LYS A 357 -17.44 4.64 -19.08
C LYS A 357 -16.17 5.45 -19.22
N LEU A 358 -15.61 5.93 -18.11
CA LEU A 358 -14.32 6.64 -18.10
C LEU A 358 -13.12 5.74 -18.41
N LEU A 359 -13.13 4.48 -17.96
CA LEU A 359 -12.09 3.50 -18.29
C LEU A 359 -12.13 3.13 -19.79
N ARG A 360 -13.32 3.14 -20.43
CA ARG A 360 -13.53 2.85 -21.85
C ARG A 360 -13.32 4.06 -22.78
N SER A 361 -13.51 5.29 -22.29
CA SER A 361 -13.44 6.52 -23.11
C SER A 361 -12.02 7.09 -23.27
N GLN A 362 -10.98 6.35 -22.89
CA GLN A 362 -9.59 6.79 -23.05
C GLN A 362 -9.04 6.33 -24.40
N PRO A 363 -8.36 7.19 -25.18
CA PRO A 363 -7.62 6.75 -26.36
C PRO A 363 -6.49 5.81 -25.94
N GLY A 364 -6.37 4.68 -26.66
CA GLY A 364 -5.44 3.58 -26.37
C GLY A 364 -3.96 3.94 -26.42
#